data_AF-D5UI68-F1
#
_entry.id   AF-D5UI68-F1
#
_cell.length_a   1.000
_cell.length_b   1.000
_cell.length_c   1.000
_cell.angle_alpha   90.00
_cell.angle_beta   90.00
_cell.angle_gamma   90.00
#
_symmetry.space_group_name_H-M   'P 1'
#
loop_
_entity.id
_entity.type
_entity.pdbx_description
1 polymer ?
#
loop_
_entity_poly.entity_id
_entity_poly.type
_entity_poly.pdbx_seq_one_letter_code
_entity_poly.pdbx_strand_id
1 'polypeptide(L)'
;MSRRRVLRALQLVVGVWTTLAVVGLFTAGPAAADNCSVFTDCFGVANSALEAAFGLALLAVLSMVLDFVPGVGTVKGIVEAGTGRDLLTGQELEPWERALGVLPLVGGLAAVAGLSRIGRAGRGARMPGEGTRYPYSDPKVQQYRRPTMTPSQRARLSERIGEDGGLTYVRDVAGNRKVTILRPTSAADVRPLVERMKAGVPWDHAVAYNGRNVTNIVYFDGRNLHVIEAKGGDGVYGDRASTLRPGTRIRQDDPDYPRDVAADMRRSRLSDGRREISSLIRQAYKDGIVRYVGVRTGPRGELLAGNPETVVEHVFKEPPP
;
A
#
# COMPACT_ATOMS: atom_id res chain seq x y z
N MET A 1 -14.32 -33.60 -28.52
CA MET A 1 -14.16 -32.44 -29.43
C MET A 1 -12.69 -32.03 -29.45
N SER A 2 -12.04 -31.90 -30.62
CA SER A 2 -10.59 -31.61 -30.65
C SER A 2 -10.30 -30.16 -30.22
N ARG A 3 -9.20 -29.92 -29.49
CA ARG A 3 -8.77 -28.57 -29.06
C ARG A 3 -8.79 -27.53 -30.20
N ARG A 4 -8.49 -27.95 -31.44
CA ARG A 4 -8.55 -27.09 -32.63
C ARG A 4 -9.96 -26.65 -33.00
N ARG A 5 -10.98 -27.50 -32.78
CA ARG A 5 -12.39 -27.14 -33.01
C ARG A 5 -12.90 -26.17 -31.94
N VAL A 6 -12.49 -26.35 -30.68
CA VAL A 6 -12.82 -25.43 -29.59
C VAL A 6 -12.22 -24.05 -29.84
N LEU A 7 -10.94 -23.98 -30.23
CA LEU A 7 -10.28 -22.71 -30.54
C LEU A 7 -10.91 -21.98 -31.73
N ARG A 8 -11.25 -22.70 -32.81
CA ARG A 8 -11.94 -22.11 -33.97
C ARG A 8 -13.34 -21.62 -33.62
N ALA A 9 -14.08 -22.37 -32.80
CA ALA A 9 -15.39 -21.93 -32.33
C ALA A 9 -15.27 -20.66 -31.46
N LEU A 10 -14.28 -20.60 -30.57
CA LEU A 10 -14.01 -19.42 -29.75
C LEU A 10 -13.63 -18.20 -30.61
N GLN A 11 -12.77 -18.39 -31.62
CA GLN A 11 -12.38 -17.33 -32.56
C GLN A 11 -13.57 -16.80 -33.35
N LEU A 12 -14.48 -17.68 -33.78
CA LEU A 12 -15.70 -17.27 -34.48
C LEU A 12 -16.65 -16.49 -33.56
N VAL A 13 -16.83 -16.94 -32.31
CA VAL A 13 -17.67 -16.23 -31.34
C VAL A 13 -17.11 -14.84 -31.04
N VAL A 14 -15.80 -14.74 -30.82
CA VAL A 14 -15.13 -13.44 -30.59
C VAL A 14 -15.22 -12.55 -31.83
N GLY A 15 -15.02 -13.11 -33.02
CA GLY A 15 -15.13 -12.38 -34.29
C GLY A 15 -16.52 -11.79 -34.49
N VAL A 16 -17.57 -12.62 -34.37
CA VAL A 16 -18.97 -12.20 -34.51
C VAL A 16 -19.33 -11.14 -33.47
N TRP A 17 -18.92 -11.33 -32.21
CA TRP A 17 -19.20 -10.37 -31.14
C TRP A 17 -18.52 -9.02 -31.38
N THR A 18 -17.27 -9.04 -31.84
CA THR A 18 -16.51 -7.82 -32.17
C THR A 18 -17.16 -7.08 -33.34
N THR A 19 -17.58 -7.80 -34.38
CA THR A 19 -18.27 -7.19 -35.52
C THR A 19 -19.59 -6.54 -35.10
N LEU A 20 -20.38 -7.20 -34.25
CA LEU A 20 -21.64 -6.65 -33.75
C LEU A 20 -21.41 -5.39 -32.88
N ALA A 21 -20.38 -5.40 -32.03
CA ALA A 21 -20.03 -4.24 -31.21
C ALA A 21 -19.58 -3.04 -32.08
N VAL A 22 -18.74 -3.28 -33.09
CA VAL A 22 -18.29 -2.26 -34.04
C VAL A 22 -19.46 -1.70 -34.84
N VAL A 23 -20.36 -2.57 -35.34
CA VAL A 23 -21.56 -2.11 -36.03
C VAL A 23 -22.41 -1.23 -35.12
N GLY A 24 -22.61 -1.62 -33.86
CA GLY A 24 -23.34 -0.82 -32.87
C GLY A 24 -22.73 0.57 -32.60
N LEU A 25 -21.40 0.68 -32.58
CA LEU A 25 -20.67 1.95 -32.46
C LEU A 25 -20.93 2.90 -33.65
N PHE A 26 -21.07 2.36 -34.87
CA PHE A 26 -21.28 3.16 -36.08
C PHE A 26 -22.76 3.38 -36.43
N THR A 27 -23.68 2.62 -35.82
CA THR A 27 -25.14 2.79 -36.01
C THR A 27 -25.82 3.49 -34.84
N ALA A 28 -25.14 3.68 -33.71
CA ALA A 28 -25.66 4.47 -32.59
C ALA A 28 -25.76 5.95 -32.99
N GLY A 29 -26.99 6.46 -33.06
CA GLY A 29 -27.24 7.88 -33.29
C GLY A 29 -26.92 8.71 -32.04
N PRO A 30 -26.44 9.97 -32.18
CA PRO A 30 -26.27 10.86 -31.04
C PRO A 30 -27.64 11.11 -30.39
N ALA A 31 -27.74 10.86 -29.08
CA ALA A 31 -28.87 11.32 -28.29
C ALA A 31 -28.81 12.86 -28.24
N ALA A 32 -29.56 13.51 -29.12
CA ALA A 32 -29.68 14.96 -29.15
C ALA A 32 -30.41 15.43 -27.88
N ALA A 33 -29.68 16.07 -26.96
CA ALA A 33 -30.20 16.60 -25.71
C ALA A 33 -30.41 18.11 -25.83
N ASP A 34 -31.30 18.56 -26.73
CA ASP A 34 -31.44 19.99 -27.04
C ASP A 34 -32.74 20.67 -26.53
N ASN A 35 -33.57 20.02 -25.69
CA ASN A 35 -34.70 20.69 -25.05
C ASN A 35 -35.22 20.05 -23.75
N CYS A 36 -34.43 20.04 -22.68
CA CYS A 36 -34.92 19.65 -21.35
C CYS A 36 -35.56 20.87 -20.64
N SER A 37 -36.89 21.01 -20.71
CA SER A 37 -37.62 22.11 -20.04
C SER A 37 -38.44 21.67 -18.82
N VAL A 38 -38.64 20.36 -18.58
CA VAL A 38 -39.33 19.82 -17.40
C VAL A 38 -38.74 18.50 -16.89
N PHE A 39 -38.96 18.21 -15.60
CA PHE A 39 -38.31 17.14 -14.82
C PHE A 39 -38.53 15.71 -15.38
N THR A 40 -39.57 15.50 -16.18
CA THR A 40 -39.86 14.21 -16.84
C THR A 40 -38.98 13.94 -18.06
N ASP A 41 -38.45 14.97 -18.74
CA ASP A 41 -37.54 14.79 -19.90
C ASP A 41 -36.14 14.30 -19.48
N CYS A 42 -35.77 14.54 -18.22
CA CYS A 42 -34.48 14.12 -17.67
C CYS A 42 -34.40 12.60 -17.39
N PHE A 43 -35.55 11.92 -17.27
CA PHE A 43 -35.59 10.47 -17.07
C PHE A 43 -35.31 9.67 -18.35
N GLY A 44 -35.48 10.27 -19.54
CA GLY A 44 -34.97 9.70 -20.79
C GLY A 44 -33.43 9.67 -20.83
N VAL A 45 -32.78 10.64 -20.16
CA VAL A 45 -31.32 10.76 -20.05
C VAL A 45 -30.72 9.73 -19.09
N ALA A 46 -31.51 9.19 -18.15
CA ALA A 46 -31.06 8.10 -17.30
C ALA A 46 -30.78 6.81 -18.11
N ASN A 47 -31.54 6.56 -19.18
CA ASN A 47 -31.28 5.44 -20.08
C ASN A 47 -30.06 5.69 -20.98
N SER A 48 -29.83 6.91 -21.46
CA SER A 48 -28.64 7.24 -22.26
C SER A 48 -27.35 7.34 -21.42
N ALA A 49 -27.44 7.75 -20.15
CA ALA A 49 -26.33 7.68 -19.20
C ALA A 49 -26.00 6.21 -18.85
N LEU A 50 -27.01 5.35 -18.74
CA LEU A 50 -26.81 3.92 -18.54
C LEU A 50 -26.20 3.27 -19.79
N GLU A 51 -26.66 3.63 -21.00
CA GLU A 51 -26.09 3.16 -22.27
C GLU A 51 -24.66 3.66 -22.49
N ALA A 52 -24.36 4.92 -22.14
CA ALA A 52 -22.99 5.45 -22.16
C ALA A 52 -22.09 4.79 -21.12
N ALA A 53 -22.62 4.49 -19.92
CA ALA A 53 -21.89 3.75 -18.89
C ALA A 53 -21.64 2.30 -19.31
N PHE A 54 -22.62 1.65 -19.96
CA PHE A 54 -22.44 0.33 -20.56
C PHE A 54 -21.44 0.38 -21.73
N GLY A 55 -21.47 1.43 -22.56
CA GLY A 55 -20.50 1.63 -23.64
C GLY A 55 -19.08 1.83 -23.12
N LEU A 56 -18.89 2.66 -22.09
CA LEU A 56 -17.61 2.86 -21.42
C LEU A 56 -17.12 1.60 -20.70
N ALA A 57 -18.02 0.88 -20.02
CA ALA A 57 -17.68 -0.40 -19.38
C ALA A 57 -17.31 -1.47 -20.41
N LEU A 58 -18.01 -1.52 -21.55
CA LEU A 58 -17.71 -2.41 -22.67
C LEU A 58 -16.35 -2.06 -23.30
N LEU A 59 -16.06 -0.78 -23.51
CA LEU A 59 -14.77 -0.30 -24.01
C LEU A 59 -13.64 -0.59 -23.01
N ALA A 60 -13.87 -0.44 -21.71
CA ALA A 60 -12.90 -0.79 -20.67
C ALA A 60 -12.63 -2.30 -20.65
N VAL A 61 -13.67 -3.13 -20.76
CA VAL A 61 -13.51 -4.60 -20.84
C VAL A 61 -12.83 -4.99 -22.15
N LEU A 62 -13.18 -4.38 -23.28
CA LEU A 62 -12.52 -4.62 -24.57
C LEU A 62 -11.06 -4.18 -24.55
N SER A 63 -10.76 -3.03 -23.92
CA SER A 63 -9.40 -2.55 -23.66
C SER A 63 -8.61 -3.60 -22.91
N MET A 64 -9.17 -4.13 -21.83
CA MET A 64 -8.55 -5.19 -21.02
C MET A 64 -8.39 -6.52 -21.79
N VAL A 65 -9.32 -6.86 -22.68
CA VAL A 65 -9.26 -8.07 -23.52
C VAL A 65 -8.20 -7.95 -24.61
N LEU A 66 -8.04 -6.76 -25.21
CA LEU A 66 -7.01 -6.50 -26.22
C LEU A 66 -5.59 -6.63 -25.67
N ASP A 67 -5.40 -6.41 -24.36
CA ASP A 67 -4.12 -6.64 -23.68
C ASP A 67 -3.69 -8.12 -23.68
N PHE A 68 -4.64 -9.05 -23.85
CA PHE A 68 -4.38 -10.49 -23.92
C PHE A 68 -4.23 -11.02 -25.35
N VAL A 69 -4.44 -10.19 -26.38
CA VAL A 69 -4.23 -10.58 -27.78
C VAL A 69 -2.75 -10.40 -28.14
N PRO A 70 -2.01 -11.48 -28.45
CA PRO A 70 -0.58 -11.39 -28.78
C PRO A 70 -0.33 -10.43 -29.96
N GLY A 71 0.60 -9.49 -29.77
CA GLY A 71 0.95 -8.46 -30.76
C GLY A 71 0.08 -7.20 -30.68
N VAL A 72 -1.23 -7.32 -30.43
CA VAL A 72 -2.15 -6.16 -30.36
C VAL A 72 -1.99 -5.41 -29.05
N GLY A 73 -1.92 -6.11 -27.91
CA GLY A 73 -1.68 -5.48 -26.60
C GLY A 73 -0.33 -4.76 -26.51
N THR A 74 0.70 -5.26 -27.21
CA THR A 74 2.03 -4.64 -27.30
C THR A 74 1.98 -3.30 -28.03
N VAL A 75 1.35 -3.27 -29.22
CA VAL A 75 1.23 -2.04 -30.01
C VAL A 75 0.36 -1.02 -29.29
N LYS A 76 -0.75 -1.47 -28.69
CA LYS A 76 -1.65 -0.65 -27.88
C LYS A 76 -0.89 0.01 -26.73
N GLY A 77 -0.18 -0.77 -25.90
CA GLY A 77 0.62 -0.24 -24.80
C GLY A 77 1.67 0.79 -25.25
N ILE A 78 2.35 0.57 -26.37
CA ILE A 78 3.34 1.52 -26.90
C ILE A 78 2.71 2.86 -27.27
N VAL A 79 1.56 2.81 -27.95
CA VAL A 79 0.86 4.03 -28.41
C VAL A 79 0.23 4.77 -27.22
N GLU A 80 -0.32 4.04 -26.26
CA GLU A 80 -0.88 4.57 -25.01
C GLU A 80 0.18 5.24 -24.15
N ALA A 81 1.38 4.65 -24.07
CA ALA A 81 2.50 5.26 -23.37
C ALA A 81 2.96 6.58 -24.01
N GLY A 82 2.99 6.62 -25.35
CA GLY A 82 3.37 7.81 -26.11
C GLY A 82 2.35 8.94 -26.02
N THR A 83 1.06 8.61 -26.11
CA THR A 83 -0.04 9.59 -26.06
C THR A 83 -0.43 10.00 -24.64
N GLY A 84 -0.11 9.17 -23.64
CA GLY A 84 -0.46 9.40 -22.23
C GLY A 84 -1.95 9.22 -21.94
N ARG A 85 -2.69 8.59 -22.85
CA ARG A 85 -4.12 8.30 -22.70
C ARG A 85 -4.43 6.88 -23.13
N ASP A 86 -5.34 6.21 -22.44
CA ASP A 86 -5.90 4.93 -22.88
C ASP A 86 -6.66 5.17 -24.20
N LEU A 87 -6.34 4.38 -25.23
CA LEU A 87 -6.80 4.65 -26.60
C LEU A 87 -8.29 4.37 -26.80
N LEU A 88 -8.92 3.60 -25.91
CA LEU A 88 -10.31 3.18 -26.02
C LEU A 88 -11.24 4.01 -25.13
N THR A 89 -10.76 4.42 -23.97
CA THR A 89 -11.53 5.15 -22.94
C THR A 89 -11.18 6.64 -22.89
N GLY A 90 -10.04 7.04 -23.46
CA GLY A 90 -9.57 8.43 -23.47
C GLY A 90 -9.07 8.95 -22.11
N GLN A 91 -9.02 8.10 -21.09
CA GLN A 91 -8.57 8.46 -19.75
C GLN A 91 -7.06 8.72 -19.73
N GLU A 92 -6.62 9.70 -18.93
CA GLU A 92 -5.18 9.95 -18.76
C GLU A 92 -4.53 8.80 -17.99
N LEU A 93 -3.41 8.34 -18.54
CA LEU A 93 -2.65 7.23 -17.99
C LEU A 93 -1.68 7.73 -16.94
N GLU A 94 -1.66 7.03 -15.81
CA GLU A 94 -0.71 7.30 -14.76
C GLU A 94 0.73 7.04 -15.27
N PRO A 95 1.75 7.78 -14.77
CA PRO A 95 3.12 7.65 -15.26
C PRO A 95 3.68 6.22 -15.25
N TRP A 96 3.19 5.36 -14.36
CA TRP A 96 3.58 3.95 -14.28
C TRP A 96 2.91 3.08 -15.36
N GLU A 97 1.68 3.38 -15.77
CA GLU A 97 0.96 2.68 -16.85
C GLU A 97 1.62 2.97 -18.20
N ARG A 98 2.06 4.22 -18.38
CA ARG A 98 2.86 4.63 -19.53
C ARG A 98 4.21 3.91 -19.59
N ALA A 99 4.86 3.71 -18.44
CA ALA A 99 6.13 2.99 -18.38
C ALA A 99 5.97 1.50 -18.75
N LEU A 100 4.82 0.88 -18.46
CA LEU A 100 4.50 -0.50 -18.85
C LEU A 100 4.32 -0.65 -20.37
N GLY A 101 3.76 0.36 -21.02
CA GLY A 101 3.52 0.34 -22.46
C GLY A 101 4.78 0.39 -23.33
N VAL A 102 5.85 1.07 -22.88
CA VAL A 102 7.14 1.15 -23.61
C VAL A 102 8.03 -0.07 -23.33
N LEU A 103 7.73 -0.83 -22.29
CA LEU A 103 8.55 -1.94 -21.80
C LEU A 103 8.96 -2.99 -22.86
N PRO A 104 8.14 -3.32 -23.87
CA PRO A 104 8.53 -4.21 -24.97
C PRO A 104 9.64 -3.65 -25.87
N LEU A 105 9.83 -2.32 -25.93
CA LEU A 105 10.82 -1.64 -26.78
C LEU A 105 12.21 -1.55 -26.14
N VAL A 106 12.32 -1.70 -24.81
CA VAL A 106 13.57 -1.42 -24.06
C VAL A 106 14.41 -2.69 -23.77
N GLY A 107 14.10 -3.82 -24.42
CA GLY A 107 14.94 -5.03 -24.36
C GLY A 107 14.31 -6.15 -23.50
N GLY A 108 14.08 -7.28 -24.16
CA GLY A 108 13.23 -8.37 -23.73
C GLY A 108 13.63 -9.13 -22.46
N LEU A 109 12.69 -9.98 -22.01
CA LEU A 109 12.72 -11.02 -20.96
C LEU A 109 13.31 -10.66 -19.57
N ALA A 110 14.40 -9.92 -19.47
CA ALA A 110 14.99 -9.43 -18.23
C ALA A 110 14.11 -8.38 -17.52
N ALA A 111 13.49 -7.46 -18.28
CA ALA A 111 12.51 -6.52 -17.72
C ALA A 111 11.22 -7.24 -17.25
N VAL A 112 10.82 -8.31 -17.94
CA VAL A 112 9.67 -9.17 -17.58
C VAL A 112 9.95 -10.00 -16.31
N ALA A 113 11.20 -10.41 -16.09
CA ALA A 113 11.61 -11.05 -14.84
C ALA A 113 11.56 -10.09 -13.63
N GLY A 114 11.83 -8.80 -13.86
CA GLY A 114 11.61 -7.73 -12.86
C GLY A 114 10.12 -7.52 -12.56
N LEU A 115 9.28 -7.51 -13.60
CA LEU A 115 7.81 -7.33 -13.48
C LEU A 115 7.04 -8.56 -12.99
N SER A 116 7.59 -9.77 -13.08
CA SER A 116 6.98 -10.94 -12.44
C SER A 116 7.20 -10.94 -10.92
N ARG A 117 8.17 -10.16 -10.41
CA ARG A 117 8.29 -9.82 -8.98
C ARG A 117 7.36 -8.66 -8.61
N ILE A 118 7.28 -7.67 -9.50
CA ILE A 118 6.15 -6.76 -9.80
C ILE A 118 4.73 -7.26 -9.40
N GLY A 119 4.16 -8.07 -10.29
CA GLY A 119 2.82 -8.63 -10.21
C GLY A 119 2.62 -9.76 -9.18
N ARG A 120 3.69 -10.23 -8.51
CA ARG A 120 3.58 -11.05 -7.29
C ARG A 120 3.55 -10.20 -6.02
N ALA A 121 4.04 -8.96 -6.05
CA ALA A 121 3.84 -8.00 -4.96
C ALA A 121 2.43 -7.39 -4.97
N GLY A 122 1.79 -7.28 -6.14
CA GLY A 122 0.45 -6.70 -6.30
C GLY A 122 -0.74 -7.63 -5.96
N ARG A 123 -0.52 -8.93 -5.76
CA ARG A 123 -1.59 -9.87 -5.36
C ARG A 123 -1.48 -10.23 -3.88
N GLY A 124 -2.10 -9.42 -3.04
CA GLY A 124 -2.69 -9.91 -1.79
C GLY A 124 -1.87 -9.78 -0.51
N ALA A 125 -1.18 -8.65 -0.28
CA ALA A 125 -0.92 -8.25 1.11
C ALA A 125 -2.26 -7.88 1.75
N ARG A 126 -2.92 -8.85 2.41
CA ARG A 126 -4.10 -8.58 3.22
C ARG A 126 -3.65 -7.65 4.35
N MET A 127 -4.19 -6.44 4.39
CA MET A 127 -3.89 -5.51 5.48
C MET A 127 -4.47 -6.08 6.79
N PRO A 128 -3.66 -6.20 7.84
CA PRO A 128 -4.16 -6.51 9.17
C PRO A 128 -5.12 -5.42 9.60
N GLY A 129 -6.35 -5.81 9.95
CA GLY A 129 -7.31 -4.90 10.54
C GLY A 129 -6.95 -4.61 12.00
N GLU A 130 -7.53 -3.56 12.56
CA GLU A 130 -7.54 -3.36 14.01
C GLU A 130 -8.09 -4.60 14.72
N GLY A 131 -7.48 -4.97 15.85
CA GLY A 131 -7.79 -6.19 16.58
C GLY A 131 -7.17 -7.46 16.00
N THR A 132 -6.42 -7.40 14.89
CA THR A 132 -5.66 -8.55 14.38
C THR A 132 -4.63 -9.00 15.41
N ARG A 133 -4.56 -10.32 15.64
CA ARG A 133 -3.71 -10.94 16.66
C ARG A 133 -2.75 -11.92 16.03
N TYR A 134 -1.50 -11.89 16.48
CA TYR A 134 -0.48 -12.88 16.13
C TYR A 134 0.00 -13.57 17.40
N PRO A 135 0.14 -14.92 17.37
CA PRO A 135 0.74 -15.62 18.50
C PRO A 135 2.19 -15.14 18.69
N TYR A 136 2.57 -14.89 19.93
CA TYR A 136 3.94 -14.53 20.29
C TYR A 136 4.46 -15.52 21.34
N SER A 137 5.35 -16.41 20.92
CA SER A 137 5.85 -17.51 21.76
C SER A 137 7.23 -17.24 22.37
N ASP A 138 7.78 -16.03 22.22
CA ASP A 138 9.13 -15.73 22.70
C ASP A 138 9.17 -15.68 24.25
N PRO A 139 10.10 -16.40 24.90
CA PRO A 139 10.26 -16.40 26.35
C PRO A 139 10.57 -15.01 26.95
N LYS A 140 10.98 -14.03 26.14
CA LYS A 140 11.19 -12.62 26.56
C LYS A 140 9.99 -12.03 27.29
N VAL A 141 8.75 -12.35 26.92
CA VAL A 141 7.56 -11.81 27.63
C VAL A 141 7.48 -12.33 29.06
N GLN A 142 7.78 -13.61 29.26
CA GLN A 142 7.81 -14.20 30.61
C GLN A 142 8.94 -13.59 31.43
N GLN A 143 10.08 -13.31 30.79
CA GLN A 143 11.21 -12.64 31.43
C GLN A 143 10.82 -11.23 31.91
N TYR A 144 10.05 -10.47 31.11
CA TYR A 144 9.62 -9.11 31.43
C TYR A 144 8.87 -8.98 32.75
N ARG A 145 8.17 -10.05 33.17
CA ARG A 145 7.40 -10.08 34.42
C ARG A 145 8.24 -10.48 35.65
N ARG A 146 9.52 -10.79 35.50
CA ARG A 146 10.36 -11.15 36.65
C ARG A 146 10.54 -9.94 37.59
N PRO A 147 10.27 -10.09 38.90
CA PRO A 147 10.36 -8.98 39.86
C PRO A 147 11.80 -8.47 40.03
N THR A 148 12.80 -9.25 39.66
CA THR A 148 14.23 -8.96 39.85
C THR A 148 14.85 -8.02 38.81
N MET A 149 14.09 -7.56 37.80
CA MET A 149 14.62 -6.63 36.79
C MET A 149 14.69 -5.19 37.29
N THR A 150 15.81 -4.53 37.02
CA THR A 150 15.90 -3.08 37.18
C THR A 150 14.99 -2.36 36.17
N PRO A 151 14.57 -1.10 36.44
CA PRO A 151 13.76 -0.32 35.50
C PRO A 151 14.39 -0.21 34.10
N SER A 152 15.71 -0.07 34.00
CA SER A 152 16.42 0.04 32.72
C SER A 152 16.48 -1.29 31.96
N GLN A 153 16.62 -2.41 32.65
CA GLN A 153 16.53 -3.75 32.03
C GLN A 153 15.12 -4.00 31.49
N ARG A 154 14.11 -3.65 32.28
CA ARG A 154 12.70 -3.77 31.90
C ARG A 154 12.38 -2.91 30.68
N ALA A 155 12.82 -1.66 30.67
CA ALA A 155 12.69 -0.74 29.52
C ALA A 155 13.27 -1.34 28.22
N ARG A 156 14.54 -1.78 28.25
CA ARG A 156 15.19 -2.40 27.08
C ARG A 156 14.50 -3.68 26.62
N LEU A 157 13.94 -4.45 27.54
CA LEU A 157 13.20 -5.65 27.19
C LEU A 157 11.81 -5.32 26.60
N SER A 158 11.11 -4.32 27.14
CA SER A 158 9.90 -3.73 26.55
C SER A 158 10.14 -3.34 25.10
N GLU A 159 11.22 -2.60 24.83
CA GLU A 159 11.59 -2.15 23.48
C GLU A 159 11.80 -3.35 22.55
N ARG A 160 12.55 -4.37 22.98
CA ARG A 160 12.75 -5.60 22.17
C ARG A 160 11.46 -6.35 21.88
N ILE A 161 10.58 -6.49 22.87
CA ILE A 161 9.28 -7.17 22.69
C ILE A 161 8.38 -6.37 21.73
N GLY A 162 8.38 -5.04 21.86
CA GLY A 162 7.68 -4.15 20.92
C GLY A 162 8.22 -4.32 19.51
N GLU A 163 9.55 -4.22 19.36
CA GLU A 163 10.23 -4.40 18.08
C GLU A 163 9.87 -5.74 17.41
N ASP A 164 9.95 -6.85 18.13
CA ASP A 164 9.62 -8.17 17.59
C ASP A 164 8.15 -8.22 17.12
N GLY A 165 7.23 -7.59 17.85
CA GLY A 165 5.83 -7.46 17.44
C GLY A 165 5.62 -6.64 16.18
N GLY A 166 6.26 -5.48 16.11
CA GLY A 166 6.24 -4.66 14.91
C GLY A 166 6.83 -5.41 13.71
N LEU A 167 7.87 -6.22 13.92
CA LEU A 167 8.42 -7.08 12.87
C LEU A 167 7.47 -8.20 12.44
N THR A 168 6.72 -8.80 13.38
CA THR A 168 5.65 -9.75 13.06
C THR A 168 4.61 -9.11 12.16
N TYR A 169 4.14 -7.89 12.50
CA TYR A 169 3.24 -7.12 11.64
C TYR A 169 3.86 -6.87 10.24
N VAL A 170 5.11 -6.41 10.18
CA VAL A 170 5.80 -6.15 8.91
C VAL A 170 5.89 -7.39 8.03
N ARG A 171 6.22 -8.55 8.62
CA ARG A 171 6.32 -9.80 7.87
C ARG A 171 4.98 -10.21 7.30
N ASP A 172 3.90 -10.00 8.02
CA ASP A 172 2.55 -10.30 7.54
C ASP A 172 2.18 -9.41 6.34
N VAL A 173 2.33 -8.07 6.44
CA VAL A 173 2.07 -7.16 5.32
C VAL A 173 3.01 -7.40 4.13
N ALA A 174 4.22 -7.86 4.37
CA ALA A 174 5.16 -8.23 3.32
C ALA A 174 4.84 -9.60 2.67
N GLY A 175 3.82 -10.32 3.13
CA GLY A 175 3.48 -11.65 2.65
C GLY A 175 4.49 -12.72 3.08
N ASN A 176 4.88 -12.70 4.35
CA ASN A 176 5.85 -13.60 4.99
C ASN A 176 7.25 -13.59 4.35
N ARG A 177 7.66 -12.47 3.74
CA ARG A 177 9.04 -12.29 3.31
C ARG A 177 9.99 -12.29 4.50
N LYS A 178 11.25 -12.65 4.26
CA LYS A 178 12.34 -12.56 5.24
C LYS A 178 12.76 -11.10 5.45
N VAL A 179 11.83 -10.26 5.89
CA VAL A 179 12.12 -8.88 6.26
C VAL A 179 12.91 -8.89 7.56
N THR A 180 14.01 -8.14 7.58
CA THR A 180 14.84 -7.92 8.77
C THR A 180 14.76 -6.46 9.22
N ILE A 181 15.29 -6.17 10.40
CA ILE A 181 15.33 -4.80 10.92
C ILE A 181 16.71 -4.20 10.67
N LEU A 182 16.73 -3.10 9.92
CA LEU A 182 17.83 -2.17 9.86
C LEU A 182 17.70 -1.20 11.04
N ARG A 183 18.73 -1.14 11.88
CA ARG A 183 18.85 -0.12 12.91
C ARG A 183 19.83 0.93 12.43
N PRO A 184 19.36 2.12 12.09
CA PRO A 184 20.25 3.16 11.66
C PRO A 184 21.24 3.49 12.79
N THR A 185 22.53 3.39 12.50
CA THR A 185 23.60 3.97 13.29
C THR A 185 24.17 5.15 12.52
N SER A 186 25.12 5.88 13.09
CA SER A 186 25.87 6.90 12.33
C SER A 186 26.57 6.34 11.07
N ALA A 187 26.71 5.02 10.96
CA ALA A 187 27.32 4.34 9.82
C ALA A 187 26.30 3.71 8.85
N ALA A 188 25.03 3.59 9.22
CA ALA A 188 24.03 2.92 8.39
C ALA A 188 23.33 3.93 7.48
N ASP A 189 23.51 3.75 6.18
CA ASP A 189 22.91 4.60 5.16
C ASP A 189 21.49 4.13 4.82
N VAL A 190 20.49 4.97 5.11
CA VAL A 190 19.09 4.73 4.77
C VAL A 190 18.70 5.28 3.38
N ARG A 191 19.58 6.04 2.71
CA ARG A 191 19.31 6.61 1.37
C ARG A 191 18.91 5.56 0.34
N PRO A 192 19.52 4.35 0.28
CA PRO A 192 19.10 3.31 -0.66
C PRO A 192 17.65 2.84 -0.45
N LEU A 193 17.12 2.94 0.79
CA LEU A 193 15.71 2.62 1.05
C LEU A 193 14.79 3.74 0.52
N VAL A 194 15.17 5.00 0.76
CA VAL A 194 14.43 6.18 0.27
C VAL A 194 14.31 6.15 -1.25
N GLU A 195 15.39 5.83 -1.96
CA GLU A 195 15.39 5.75 -3.42
C GLU A 195 14.48 4.62 -3.94
N ARG A 196 14.48 3.47 -3.27
CA ARG A 196 13.62 2.33 -3.62
C ARG A 196 12.12 2.61 -3.45
N MET A 197 11.74 3.51 -2.54
CA MET A 197 10.34 3.91 -2.41
C MET A 197 9.80 4.50 -3.73
N LYS A 198 10.61 5.31 -4.41
CA LYS A 198 10.26 5.89 -5.72
C LYS A 198 10.10 4.85 -6.82
N ALA A 199 10.71 3.68 -6.66
CA ALA A 199 10.62 2.58 -7.60
C ALA A 199 9.38 1.69 -7.38
N GLY A 200 8.58 1.92 -6.32
CA GLY A 200 7.45 1.05 -5.98
C GLY A 200 7.86 -0.36 -5.54
N VAL A 201 9.14 -0.56 -5.19
CA VAL A 201 9.66 -1.87 -4.78
C VAL A 201 9.60 -1.98 -3.26
N PRO A 202 8.98 -3.04 -2.70
CA PRO A 202 8.93 -3.25 -1.26
C PRO A 202 10.33 -3.32 -0.68
N TRP A 203 10.52 -2.80 0.53
CA TRP A 203 11.82 -2.87 1.18
C TRP A 203 12.12 -4.28 1.67
N ASP A 204 13.40 -4.66 1.66
CA ASP A 204 13.88 -5.92 2.27
C ASP A 204 14.12 -5.75 3.78
N HIS A 205 14.16 -4.51 4.25
CA HIS A 205 14.41 -4.14 5.63
C HIS A 205 13.35 -3.15 6.12
N ALA A 206 12.84 -3.39 7.32
CA ALA A 206 12.17 -2.36 8.10
C ALA A 206 13.21 -1.53 8.84
N VAL A 207 12.94 -0.24 9.02
CA VAL A 207 13.84 0.69 9.70
C VAL A 207 13.34 0.94 11.11
N ALA A 208 14.05 0.44 12.12
CA ALA A 208 13.70 0.68 13.52
C ALA A 208 14.46 1.88 14.08
N TYR A 209 13.75 2.79 14.71
CA TYR A 209 14.28 3.91 15.48
C TYR A 209 13.70 3.85 16.89
N ASN A 210 14.57 3.55 17.84
CA ASN A 210 14.18 3.40 19.23
C ASN A 210 14.00 4.78 19.88
N GLY A 211 12.84 4.97 20.52
CA GLY A 211 12.58 6.04 21.48
C GLY A 211 12.72 5.52 22.91
N ARG A 212 12.42 6.36 23.91
CA ARG A 212 12.37 5.93 25.32
C ARG A 212 11.19 4.96 25.52
N ASN A 213 11.44 3.65 25.61
CA ASN A 213 10.44 2.60 25.86
C ASN A 213 9.48 2.28 24.70
N VAL A 214 9.77 2.75 23.49
CA VAL A 214 8.94 2.50 22.30
C VAL A 214 9.87 2.26 21.12
N THR A 215 9.55 1.24 20.33
CA THR A 215 10.25 1.00 19.07
C THR A 215 9.36 1.45 17.94
N ASN A 216 9.77 2.53 17.27
CA ASN A 216 9.10 2.97 16.06
C ASN A 216 9.76 2.30 14.86
N ILE A 217 8.96 1.80 13.94
CA ILE A 217 9.42 1.05 12.77
C ILE A 217 8.80 1.68 11.52
N VAL A 218 9.60 1.85 10.47
CA VAL A 218 9.10 2.26 9.15
C VAL A 218 9.34 1.17 8.14
N TYR A 219 8.32 0.85 7.35
CA TYR A 219 8.41 -0.15 6.29
C TYR A 219 7.61 0.28 5.06
N PHE A 220 8.19 0.12 3.88
CA PHE A 220 7.48 0.34 2.61
C PHE A 220 7.14 -1.01 1.98
N ASP A 221 5.85 -1.27 1.77
CA ASP A 221 5.34 -2.55 1.21
C ASP A 221 5.31 -2.56 -0.33
N GLY A 222 5.83 -1.51 -0.98
CA GLY A 222 5.73 -1.29 -2.43
C GLY A 222 4.62 -0.32 -2.85
N ARG A 223 3.67 -0.03 -1.94
CA ARG A 223 2.52 0.85 -2.19
C ARG A 223 2.28 1.84 -1.05
N ASN A 224 2.31 1.39 0.19
CA ASN A 224 2.08 2.15 1.41
C ASN A 224 3.36 2.25 2.22
N LEU A 225 3.53 3.40 2.88
CA LEU A 225 4.52 3.56 3.94
C LEU A 225 3.87 3.29 5.29
N HIS A 226 4.25 2.17 5.90
CA HIS A 226 3.85 1.80 7.25
C HIS A 226 4.72 2.52 8.26
N VAL A 227 4.11 3.34 9.11
CA VAL A 227 4.74 3.96 10.28
C VAL A 227 4.15 3.25 11.50
N ILE A 228 4.95 2.39 12.10
CA ILE A 228 4.51 1.46 13.13
C ILE A 228 5.04 1.93 14.47
N GLU A 229 4.16 2.13 15.43
CA GLU A 229 4.54 2.36 16.81
C GLU A 229 4.38 1.09 17.62
N ALA A 230 5.50 0.46 17.96
CA ALA A 230 5.53 -0.84 18.60
C ALA A 230 5.82 -0.72 20.10
N LYS A 231 4.88 -1.19 20.91
CA LYS A 231 4.93 -1.24 22.37
C LYS A 231 5.10 -2.69 22.82
N GLY A 232 6.03 -2.95 23.73
CA GLY A 232 6.18 -4.27 24.33
C GLY A 232 5.90 -4.26 25.83
N GLY A 233 5.55 -5.42 26.37
CA GLY A 233 5.28 -5.61 27.79
C GLY A 233 3.97 -4.94 28.21
N ASP A 234 4.01 -4.17 29.30
CA ASP A 234 2.85 -3.45 29.85
C ASP A 234 2.75 -2.01 29.31
N GLY A 235 3.47 -1.70 28.22
CA GLY A 235 3.47 -0.37 27.61
C GLY A 235 2.10 -0.04 27.02
N VAL A 236 1.52 1.08 27.47
CA VAL A 236 0.27 1.63 26.94
C VAL A 236 0.53 2.78 25.96
N TYR A 237 -0.42 2.98 25.05
CA TYR A 237 -0.52 4.23 24.29
C TYR A 237 -1.05 5.33 25.21
N GLY A 238 -0.54 6.54 25.02
CA GLY A 238 -0.92 7.73 25.75
C GLY A 238 -0.55 8.96 24.93
N ASP A 239 -0.09 10.00 25.63
CA ASP A 239 0.12 11.30 25.01
C ASP A 239 1.58 11.71 25.11
N ARG A 240 2.06 12.51 24.15
CA ARG A 240 3.35 13.20 24.23
C ARG A 240 3.19 14.70 24.00
N ALA A 241 4.20 15.47 24.41
CA ALA A 241 4.29 16.86 23.98
C ALA A 241 4.42 16.92 22.45
N SER A 242 3.58 17.74 21.82
CA SER A 242 3.57 17.88 20.36
C SER A 242 4.75 18.75 19.90
N THR A 243 5.47 18.23 18.92
CA THR A 243 6.52 18.94 18.20
C THR A 243 5.95 19.91 17.16
N LEU A 244 4.80 19.56 16.57
CA LEU A 244 4.08 20.38 15.59
C LEU A 244 3.33 21.55 16.21
N ARG A 245 2.75 21.34 17.40
CA ARG A 245 1.91 22.30 18.12
C ARG A 245 2.51 22.53 19.52
N PRO A 246 3.58 23.35 19.67
CA PRO A 246 4.24 23.58 20.95
C PRO A 246 3.25 24.01 22.05
N GLY A 247 3.42 23.47 23.26
CA GLY A 247 2.52 23.71 24.39
C GLY A 247 1.29 22.80 24.43
N THR A 248 1.06 21.98 23.41
CA THR A 248 -0.03 20.99 23.39
C THR A 248 0.49 19.56 23.56
N ARG A 249 -0.43 18.64 23.86
CA ARG A 249 -0.17 17.21 23.83
C ARG A 249 -0.87 16.58 22.63
N ILE A 250 -0.25 15.58 22.03
CA ILE A 250 -0.85 14.77 20.97
C ILE A 250 -0.96 13.33 21.44
N ARG A 251 -2.15 12.76 21.26
CA ARG A 251 -2.41 11.35 21.58
C ARG A 251 -1.78 10.47 20.51
N GLN A 252 -1.32 9.28 20.89
CA GLN A 252 -0.74 8.32 19.95
C GLN A 252 -1.79 7.73 18.99
N ASP A 253 -3.09 7.82 19.30
CA ASP A 253 -4.19 7.45 18.41
C ASP A 253 -4.67 8.63 17.52
N ASP A 254 -3.94 9.74 17.47
CA ASP A 254 -4.27 10.89 16.63
C ASP A 254 -3.73 10.71 15.19
N PRO A 255 -4.51 10.94 14.12
CA PRO A 255 -4.05 10.87 12.73
C PRO A 255 -2.88 11.80 12.37
N ASP A 256 -2.66 12.89 13.13
CA ASP A 256 -1.51 13.78 12.98
C ASP A 256 -0.25 13.26 13.72
N TYR A 257 -0.37 12.24 14.57
CA TYR A 257 0.75 11.70 15.35
C TYR A 257 1.96 11.29 14.49
N PRO A 258 1.81 10.63 13.31
CA PRO A 258 2.94 10.31 12.44
C PRO A 258 3.70 11.54 11.96
N ARG A 259 2.99 12.64 11.70
CA ARG A 259 3.60 13.91 11.29
C ARG A 259 4.36 14.54 12.46
N ASP A 260 3.85 14.40 13.68
CA ASP A 260 4.53 14.86 14.89
C ASP A 260 5.82 14.09 15.14
N VAL A 261 5.78 12.76 15.01
CA VAL A 261 6.97 11.89 15.07
C VAL A 261 7.98 12.28 14.00
N ALA A 262 7.53 12.49 12.75
CA ALA A 262 8.42 12.94 11.68
C ALA A 262 9.04 14.31 12.00
N ALA A 263 8.28 15.25 12.57
CA ALA A 263 8.80 16.56 12.97
C ALA A 263 9.88 16.44 14.07
N ASP A 264 9.69 15.54 15.04
CA ASP A 264 10.66 15.23 16.09
C ASP A 264 11.96 14.64 15.50
N MET A 265 11.83 13.64 14.63
CA MET A 265 12.96 13.02 13.92
C MET A 265 13.77 14.04 13.12
N ARG A 266 13.10 15.03 12.50
CA ARG A 266 13.77 16.10 11.74
C ARG A 266 14.65 17.01 12.61
N ARG A 267 14.22 17.25 13.85
CA ARG A 267 14.93 18.11 14.82
C ARG A 267 16.06 17.39 15.54
N SER A 268 16.13 16.06 15.41
CA SER A 268 17.18 15.30 16.07
C SER A 268 18.58 15.67 15.57
N ARG A 269 19.52 15.71 16.52
CA ARG A 269 20.94 15.96 16.26
C ARG A 269 21.72 14.70 15.88
N LEU A 270 21.08 13.53 15.94
CA LEU A 270 21.70 12.26 15.61
C LEU A 270 21.85 12.13 14.09
N SER A 271 23.02 11.65 13.65
CA SER A 271 23.37 11.45 12.24
C SER A 271 23.09 10.01 11.78
N ASP A 272 21.94 9.46 12.18
CA ASP A 272 21.56 8.05 11.97
C ASP A 272 20.41 7.91 10.97
N GLY A 273 20.36 8.74 9.92
CA GLY A 273 19.35 8.59 8.87
C GLY A 273 17.91 9.01 9.23
N ARG A 274 17.61 9.32 10.49
CA ARG A 274 16.23 9.67 10.91
C ARG A 274 15.70 10.96 10.26
N ARG A 275 16.58 11.88 9.81
CA ARG A 275 16.15 13.11 9.10
C ARG A 275 15.69 12.80 7.68
N GLU A 276 16.32 11.84 7.05
CA GLU A 276 15.98 11.29 5.74
C GLU A 276 14.66 10.52 5.82
N ILE A 277 14.51 9.65 6.83
CA ILE A 277 13.23 8.96 7.08
C ILE A 277 12.11 9.95 7.41
N SER A 278 12.38 10.99 8.20
CA SER A 278 11.41 12.07 8.46
C SER A 278 10.92 12.74 7.18
N SER A 279 11.84 13.05 6.27
CA SER A 279 11.49 13.67 4.98
C SER A 279 10.63 12.73 4.14
N LEU A 280 10.95 11.43 4.17
CA LEU A 280 10.19 10.39 3.50
C LEU A 280 8.78 10.22 4.09
N ILE A 281 8.62 10.18 5.42
CA ILE A 281 7.29 10.11 6.07
C ILE A 281 6.44 11.32 5.67
N ARG A 282 7.02 12.53 5.68
CA ARG A 282 6.30 13.75 5.30
C ARG A 282 5.87 13.76 3.85
N GLN A 283 6.71 13.22 2.96
CA GLN A 283 6.37 13.11 1.54
C GLN A 283 5.26 12.07 1.35
N ALA A 284 5.42 10.88 1.93
CA ALA A 284 4.39 9.84 1.91
C ALA A 284 3.04 10.34 2.45
N TYR A 285 3.05 11.20 3.47
CA TYR A 285 1.82 11.81 4.03
C TYR A 285 1.16 12.81 3.07
N LYS A 286 1.94 13.47 2.21
CA LYS A 286 1.36 14.33 1.16
C LYS A 286 0.77 13.49 0.02
N ASP A 287 1.33 12.29 -0.17
CA ASP A 287 1.02 11.42 -1.30
C ASP A 287 -0.16 10.46 -1.02
N GLY A 288 -0.80 10.49 0.17
CA GLY A 288 -1.93 9.59 0.43
C GLY A 288 -1.55 8.18 0.90
N ILE A 289 -0.25 7.91 1.10
CA ILE A 289 0.26 6.53 1.20
C ILE A 289 0.72 6.15 2.61
N VAL A 290 0.56 7.01 3.61
CA VAL A 290 0.90 6.65 4.99
C VAL A 290 -0.16 5.71 5.59
N ARG A 291 0.35 4.71 6.31
CA ARG A 291 -0.42 3.81 7.17
C ARG A 291 0.21 3.84 8.54
N TYR A 292 -0.45 4.47 9.49
CA TYR A 292 0.04 4.46 10.86
C TYR A 292 -0.61 3.32 11.63
N VAL A 293 0.22 2.59 12.37
CA VAL A 293 -0.16 1.32 12.98
C VAL A 293 0.37 1.25 14.40
N GLY A 294 -0.55 1.13 15.36
CA GLY A 294 -0.20 0.75 16.72
C GLY A 294 -0.06 -0.77 16.81
N VAL A 295 1.10 -1.25 17.24
CA VAL A 295 1.31 -2.65 17.58
C VAL A 295 1.67 -2.78 19.06
N ARG A 296 0.88 -3.53 19.83
CA ARG A 296 1.20 -3.90 21.21
C ARG A 296 1.52 -5.39 21.30
N THR A 297 2.63 -5.71 21.94
CA THR A 297 3.05 -7.10 22.18
C THR A 297 3.18 -7.34 23.66
N GLY A 298 2.40 -8.28 24.17
CA GLY A 298 2.42 -8.59 25.58
C GLY A 298 1.45 -9.69 25.97
N PRO A 299 1.35 -9.96 27.27
CA PRO A 299 0.40 -10.92 27.83
C PRO A 299 -1.04 -10.50 27.56
N ARG A 300 -1.93 -11.47 27.40
CA ARG A 300 -3.35 -11.23 27.11
C ARG A 300 -4.11 -10.82 28.39
N GLY A 301 -4.59 -9.57 28.43
CA GLY A 301 -5.46 -9.04 29.49
C GLY A 301 -4.76 -8.83 30.85
N GLU A 302 -5.50 -8.32 31.84
CA GLU A 302 -5.05 -8.21 33.24
C GLU A 302 -4.78 -9.57 33.88
N LEU A 303 -5.33 -10.65 33.32
CA LEU A 303 -5.23 -12.00 33.84
C LEU A 303 -3.96 -12.70 33.37
N LEU A 304 -3.15 -13.14 34.34
CA LEU A 304 -1.79 -13.70 34.21
C LEU A 304 -1.66 -15.01 33.42
N ALA A 305 -2.74 -15.54 32.82
CA ALA A 305 -2.79 -16.91 32.27
C ALA A 305 -2.82 -17.01 30.73
N GLY A 306 -2.87 -15.90 30.00
CA GLY A 306 -2.93 -15.92 28.54
C GLY A 306 -1.56 -16.04 27.86
N ASN A 307 -1.50 -16.77 26.75
CA ASN A 307 -0.33 -16.77 25.86
C ASN A 307 -0.05 -15.34 25.36
N PRO A 308 1.23 -14.94 25.21
CA PRO A 308 1.54 -13.63 24.68
C PRO A 308 1.05 -13.49 23.23
N GLU A 309 0.58 -12.30 22.90
CA GLU A 309 0.08 -11.96 21.56
C GLU A 309 0.63 -10.61 21.12
N THR A 310 0.88 -10.48 19.82
CA THR A 310 1.01 -9.18 19.15
C THR A 310 -0.37 -8.77 18.66
N VAL A 311 -0.84 -7.60 19.04
CA VAL A 311 -2.15 -7.05 18.68
C VAL A 311 -1.97 -5.76 17.89
N VAL A 312 -2.66 -5.64 16.77
CA VAL A 312 -2.80 -4.38 16.03
C VAL A 312 -3.89 -3.56 16.73
N GLU A 313 -3.51 -2.45 17.37
CA GLU A 313 -4.42 -1.68 18.24
C GLU A 313 -5.13 -0.53 17.53
N HIS A 314 -4.52 0.05 16.51
CA HIS A 314 -5.16 1.04 15.66
C HIS A 314 -4.47 1.06 14.30
N VAL A 315 -5.26 1.30 13.26
CA VAL A 315 -4.77 1.47 11.90
C VAL A 315 -5.39 2.75 11.33
N PHE A 316 -4.61 3.82 11.28
CA PHE A 316 -5.04 5.01 10.55
C PHE A 316 -4.54 4.92 9.12
N LYS A 317 -5.49 4.96 8.20
CA LYS A 317 -5.23 5.47 6.86
C LYS A 317 -5.29 6.98 6.97
N GLU A 318 -4.53 7.69 6.14
CA GLU A 318 -4.77 9.13 5.99
C GLU A 318 -6.28 9.40 5.87
N PRO A 319 -6.79 10.41 6.58
CA PRO A 319 -8.09 10.94 6.22
C PRO A 319 -7.97 11.44 4.77
N PRO A 320 -9.00 11.24 3.92
CA PRO A 320 -9.04 11.89 2.62
C PRO A 320 -8.91 13.42 2.82
N PRO A 321 -8.42 14.14 1.80
CA PRO A 321 -8.22 15.59 1.85
C PRO A 321 -9.46 16.36 2.33
#